data_AF-A0AAN7SRX2-F1
#
_entry.id   AF-A0AAN7SRX2-F1
#
_cell.length_a   1.000
_cell.length_b   1.000
_cell.length_c   1.000
_cell.angle_alpha   90.00
_cell.angle_beta   90.00
_cell.angle_gamma   90.00
#
_symmetry.space_group_name_H-M   'P 1'
#
loop_
_entity.id
_entity.type
_entity.pdbx_description
1 polymer ?
#
loop_
_entity_poly.entity_id
_entity_poly.type
_entity_poly.pdbx_seq_one_letter_code
_entity_poly.pdbx_strand_id
1 'polypeptide(L)'
;MGKKKARHSSSAWSFSDEAMYSSRAFELSGHEDEETRFYSHFQSPTVCILVGPQKAPFYLHCEVLKSKCPFFQTRADFLAKGQLEDEGTIFWQEITSCEAFAMFVEHVYTFKYTLPSRFSVADACDSYAHLYRLADYLMMDDLKQTALDKMERLLKDNSSTLWGNELSSAAVVKLHAAVYDDTINK
;
A
#
# COMPACT_ATOMS: atom_id res chain seq x y z
N MET A 1 -18.37 36.34 76.45
CA MET A 1 -19.61 37.03 76.04
C MET A 1 -19.38 37.68 74.68
N GLY A 2 -20.25 37.46 73.70
CA GLY A 2 -20.18 38.17 72.41
C GLY A 2 -20.48 37.31 71.19
N LYS A 3 -21.75 36.89 71.03
CA LYS A 3 -22.28 36.30 69.81
C LYS A 3 -22.23 37.32 68.66
N LYS A 4 -21.77 36.94 67.47
CA LYS A 4 -22.29 37.49 66.20
C LYS A 4 -22.38 36.41 65.11
N LYS A 5 -23.63 36.10 64.76
CA LYS A 5 -24.08 35.38 63.56
C LYS A 5 -23.85 36.26 62.33
N ALA A 6 -23.44 35.66 61.22
CA ALA A 6 -23.71 36.17 59.87
C ALA A 6 -24.23 35.02 59.00
N ARG A 7 -25.32 35.30 58.28
CA ARG A 7 -26.07 34.43 57.37
C ARG A 7 -25.63 34.71 55.92
N HIS A 8 -26.09 33.84 55.01
CA HIS A 8 -26.13 33.95 53.54
C HIS A 8 -24.80 33.57 52.86
N SER A 9 -24.75 32.85 51.74
CA SER A 9 -25.79 32.49 50.77
C SER A 9 -25.34 31.24 50.04
N SER A 10 -26.22 30.24 49.92
CA SER A 10 -26.09 29.15 48.95
C SER A 10 -26.29 29.71 47.55
N SER A 11 -25.33 29.49 46.64
CA SER A 11 -25.63 29.46 45.20
C SER A 11 -25.53 28.01 44.74
N ALA A 12 -26.69 27.41 44.54
CA ALA A 12 -26.84 26.18 43.81
C ALA A 12 -26.31 26.37 42.39
N TRP A 13 -25.28 25.62 42.02
CA TRP A 13 -24.95 25.40 40.62
C TRP A 13 -25.70 24.15 40.20
N SER A 14 -26.76 24.40 39.43
CA SER A 14 -27.63 23.41 38.83
C SER A 14 -26.85 22.52 37.87
N PHE A 15 -26.90 21.23 38.19
CA PHE A 15 -27.00 20.10 37.27
C PHE A 15 -27.44 20.51 35.85
N SER A 16 -26.57 20.36 34.84
CA SER A 16 -26.86 19.93 33.46
C SER A 16 -25.65 20.20 32.55
N ASP A 17 -24.56 19.44 32.70
CA ASP A 17 -23.49 19.44 31.67
C ASP A 17 -22.72 18.10 31.59
N GLU A 18 -23.28 17.02 32.14
CA GLU A 18 -22.59 15.71 32.20
C GLU A 18 -23.01 14.74 31.07
N ALA A 19 -24.07 15.07 30.33
CA ALA A 19 -24.53 14.24 29.21
C ALA A 19 -23.84 14.59 27.87
N MET A 20 -23.22 15.77 27.73
CA MET A 20 -22.62 16.18 26.46
C MET A 20 -21.14 15.79 26.33
N TYR A 21 -20.46 15.52 27.46
CA TYR A 21 -19.09 15.00 27.46
C TYR A 21 -18.99 13.48 27.25
N SER A 22 -20.07 12.73 27.50
CA SER A 22 -20.05 11.27 27.38
C SER A 22 -20.24 10.75 25.94
N SER A 23 -20.78 11.55 25.03
CA SER A 23 -20.97 11.14 23.63
C SER A 23 -19.72 11.33 22.77
N ARG A 24 -18.77 12.17 23.21
CA ARG A 24 -17.54 12.45 22.45
C ARG A 24 -16.38 11.49 22.77
N ALA A 25 -16.49 10.73 23.86
CA ALA A 25 -15.51 9.71 24.23
C ALA A 25 -15.67 8.40 23.44
N PHE A 26 -16.83 8.15 22.82
CA PHE A 26 -17.08 6.94 22.04
C PHE A 26 -16.61 7.04 20.58
N GLU A 27 -16.39 8.27 20.06
CA GLU A 27 -15.90 8.47 18.69
C GLU A 27 -14.36 8.49 18.59
N LEU A 28 -13.65 8.48 19.71
CA LEU A 28 -12.17 8.46 19.74
C LEU A 28 -11.56 7.08 20.01
N SER A 29 -12.36 6.09 20.43
CA SER A 29 -11.86 4.72 20.69
C SER A 29 -11.68 3.87 19.43
N GLY A 30 -12.10 4.36 18.26
CA GLY A 30 -11.94 3.63 16.99
C GLY A 30 -10.58 3.80 16.31
N HIS A 31 -9.75 4.74 16.79
CA HIS A 31 -8.48 5.09 16.13
C HIS A 31 -7.25 4.46 16.80
N GLU A 32 -7.37 4.05 18.07
CA GLU A 32 -6.28 3.39 18.82
C GLU A 32 -6.05 1.94 18.34
N ASP A 33 -7.07 1.29 17.77
CA ASP A 33 -7.00 -0.08 17.26
C ASP A 33 -6.23 -0.21 15.94
N GLU A 34 -6.23 0.82 15.08
CA GLU A 34 -5.49 0.77 13.81
C GLU A 34 -3.99 1.03 14.00
N GLU A 35 -3.61 1.95 14.90
CA GLU A 35 -2.21 2.25 15.18
C GLU A 35 -1.52 1.07 15.87
N THR A 36 -2.14 0.48 16.89
CA THR A 36 -1.58 -0.72 17.55
C THR A 36 -1.47 -1.91 16.60
N ARG A 37 -2.43 -2.09 15.69
CA ARG A 37 -2.37 -3.12 14.65
C ARG A 37 -1.24 -2.88 13.66
N PHE A 38 -1.00 -1.63 13.23
CA PHE A 38 0.13 -1.29 12.37
C PHE A 38 1.47 -1.66 13.03
N TYR A 39 1.69 -1.30 14.30
CA TYR A 39 2.93 -1.63 15.01
C TYR A 39 3.15 -3.13 15.20
N SER A 40 2.07 -3.91 15.39
CA SER A 40 2.17 -5.36 15.54
C SER A 40 2.79 -6.05 14.32
N HIS A 41 2.54 -5.53 13.12
CA HIS A 41 3.08 -6.09 11.88
C HIS A 41 4.61 -6.01 11.76
N PHE A 42 5.23 -4.99 12.38
CA PHE A 42 6.69 -4.81 12.40
C PHE A 42 7.40 -5.69 13.43
N GLN A 43 6.65 -6.41 14.27
CA GLN A 43 7.21 -7.42 15.17
C GLN A 43 7.23 -8.81 14.52
N SER A 44 6.62 -8.95 13.34
CA SER A 44 6.58 -10.22 12.63
C SER A 44 7.94 -10.61 12.04
N PRO A 45 8.20 -11.92 11.84
CA PRO A 45 9.41 -12.37 11.16
C PRO A 45 9.56 -11.74 9.78
N THR A 46 10.80 -11.40 9.43
CA THR A 46 11.13 -10.91 8.09
C THR A 46 11.62 -12.02 7.18
N VAL A 47 11.37 -11.88 5.88
CA VAL A 47 11.94 -12.70 4.80
C VAL A 47 12.76 -11.82 3.88
N CYS A 48 13.88 -12.34 3.38
CA CYS A 48 14.66 -11.70 2.33
C CYS A 48 14.22 -12.26 0.98
N ILE A 49 13.75 -11.40 0.08
CA ILE A 49 13.39 -11.79 -1.30
C ILE A 49 14.42 -11.17 -2.24
N LEU A 50 15.12 -12.01 -2.99
CA LEU A 50 16.05 -11.61 -4.04
C LEU A 50 15.30 -11.52 -5.36
N VAL A 51 15.32 -10.33 -5.98
CA VAL A 51 14.56 -10.03 -7.20
C VAL A 51 15.48 -9.64 -8.35
N GLY A 52 15.08 -10.05 -9.56
CA GLY A 52 15.74 -9.69 -10.80
C GLY A 52 17.11 -10.35 -11.03
N PRO A 53 17.75 -10.07 -12.18
CA PRO A 53 19.02 -10.69 -12.56
C PRO A 53 20.18 -10.32 -11.62
N GLN A 54 20.08 -9.14 -10.98
CA GLN A 54 21.07 -8.67 -10.01
C GLN A 54 20.86 -9.24 -8.60
N LYS A 55 19.78 -10.02 -8.39
CA LYS A 55 19.42 -10.57 -7.07
C LYS A 55 19.34 -9.48 -6.01
N ALA A 56 18.69 -8.36 -6.34
CA ALA A 56 18.55 -7.25 -5.42
C ALA A 56 17.74 -7.70 -4.18
N PRO A 57 18.26 -7.51 -2.95
CA PRO A 57 17.60 -7.99 -1.75
C PRO A 57 16.50 -7.06 -1.24
N PHE A 58 15.37 -7.64 -0.87
CA PHE A 58 14.23 -6.94 -0.25
C PHE A 58 13.84 -7.64 1.05
N TYR A 59 13.95 -6.94 2.18
CA TYR A 59 13.59 -7.46 3.50
C TYR A 59 12.16 -7.05 3.85
N LEU A 60 11.27 -8.03 4.00
CA LEU A 60 9.83 -7.81 4.10
C LEU A 60 9.24 -8.56 5.29
N HIS A 61 8.29 -7.95 5.99
CA HIS A 61 7.56 -8.55 7.09
C HIS A 61 6.54 -9.57 6.57
N CYS A 62 6.65 -10.82 7.04
CA CYS A 62 5.80 -11.92 6.59
C CYS A 62 4.31 -11.65 6.83
N GLU A 63 3.95 -11.02 7.94
CA GLU A 63 2.54 -10.69 8.21
C GLU A 63 1.98 -9.61 7.28
N VAL A 64 2.80 -8.64 6.90
CA VAL A 64 2.40 -7.60 5.94
C VAL A 64 2.09 -8.25 4.60
N LEU A 65 2.98 -9.12 4.11
CA LEU A 65 2.76 -9.86 2.86
C LEU A 65 1.50 -10.72 2.92
N LYS A 66 1.32 -11.51 4.00
CA LYS A 66 0.13 -12.34 4.19
C LYS A 66 -1.14 -11.49 4.30
N SER A 67 -1.14 -10.38 5.02
CA SER A 67 -2.37 -9.60 5.24
C SER A 67 -2.80 -8.81 4.00
N LYS A 68 -1.87 -8.37 3.15
CA LYS A 68 -2.15 -7.46 2.04
C LYS A 68 -2.13 -8.09 0.65
N CYS A 69 -1.47 -9.24 0.48
CA CYS A 69 -1.27 -9.83 -0.84
C CYS A 69 -1.86 -11.25 -0.93
N PRO A 70 -2.89 -11.47 -1.75
CA PRO A 70 -3.59 -12.76 -1.84
C PRO A 70 -2.70 -13.93 -2.28
N PHE A 71 -1.69 -13.68 -3.11
CA PHE A 71 -0.68 -14.68 -3.46
C PHE A 71 -0.03 -15.29 -2.22
N PHE A 72 0.42 -14.47 -1.26
CA PHE A 72 1.08 -14.98 -0.04
C PHE A 72 0.11 -15.57 0.98
N GLN A 73 -1.19 -15.23 0.91
CA GLN A 73 -2.24 -15.88 1.70
C GLN A 73 -2.43 -17.32 1.25
N THR A 74 -2.51 -17.53 -0.07
CA THR A 74 -2.76 -18.84 -0.67
C THR A 74 -1.49 -19.70 -0.73
N ARG A 75 -0.32 -19.06 -0.87
CA ARG A 75 0.99 -19.71 -0.96
C ARG A 75 1.83 -19.52 0.30
N ALA A 76 1.28 -19.93 1.45
CA ALA A 76 2.03 -19.88 2.70
C ALA A 76 3.32 -20.72 2.65
N ASP A 77 3.37 -21.76 1.80
CA ASP A 77 4.55 -22.56 1.50
C ASP A 77 5.70 -21.72 0.94
N PHE A 78 5.40 -20.70 0.14
CA PHE A 78 6.40 -19.83 -0.46
C PHE A 78 7.22 -19.11 0.61
N LEU A 79 6.54 -18.51 1.59
CA LEU A 79 7.20 -17.84 2.72
C LEU A 79 7.88 -18.84 3.67
N ALA A 80 7.32 -20.04 3.83
CA ALA A 80 7.90 -21.08 4.67
C ALA A 80 9.24 -21.61 4.11
N LYS A 81 9.42 -21.64 2.78
CA LYS A 81 10.72 -21.98 2.17
C LYS A 81 11.82 -21.03 2.60
N GLY A 82 11.52 -19.73 2.62
CA GLY A 82 12.45 -18.72 3.13
C GLY A 82 12.85 -18.99 4.58
N GLN A 83 11.91 -19.43 5.42
CA GLN A 83 12.17 -19.69 6.84
C GLN A 83 12.97 -20.97 7.14
N LEU A 84 13.09 -21.89 6.18
CA LEU A 84 13.77 -23.18 6.34
C LEU A 84 15.22 -23.17 5.84
N GLU A 85 15.58 -22.25 4.95
CA GLU A 85 16.96 -22.05 4.52
C GLU A 85 17.71 -21.18 5.54
N ASP A 86 18.98 -21.51 5.82
CA ASP A 86 19.83 -20.95 6.89
C ASP A 86 19.94 -19.40 6.93
N GLU A 87 19.39 -18.68 5.95
CA GLU A 87 19.43 -17.23 5.86
C GLU A 87 18.09 -16.54 5.52
N GLY A 88 16.93 -17.23 5.61
CA GLY A 88 15.66 -16.49 5.45
C GLY A 88 15.39 -16.01 4.02
N THR A 89 16.09 -16.54 3.01
CA THR A 89 16.24 -15.90 1.69
C THR A 89 15.54 -16.68 0.58
N ILE A 90 14.74 -16.00 -0.24
CA ILE A 90 14.00 -16.57 -1.38
C ILE A 90 14.46 -15.89 -2.66
N PHE A 91 14.88 -16.67 -3.65
CA PHE A 91 15.13 -16.15 -4.99
C PHE A 91 13.88 -16.25 -5.86
N TRP A 92 13.34 -15.10 -6.29
CA TRP A 92 12.11 -15.04 -7.08
C TRP A 92 12.44 -14.76 -8.56
N GLN A 93 12.49 -15.83 -9.36
CA GLN A 93 12.94 -15.76 -10.76
C GLN A 93 11.91 -15.14 -11.69
N GLU A 94 10.63 -15.26 -11.35
CA GLU A 94 9.50 -14.78 -12.12
C GLU A 94 9.42 -13.25 -12.16
N ILE A 95 10.08 -12.57 -11.21
CA ILE A 95 10.09 -11.11 -11.11
C ILE A 95 11.41 -10.58 -11.68
N THR A 96 11.33 -10.02 -12.88
CA THR A 96 12.50 -9.50 -13.61
C THR A 96 12.84 -8.05 -13.27
N SER A 97 11.83 -7.22 -12.94
CA SER A 97 12.00 -5.80 -12.66
C SER A 97 12.05 -5.53 -11.15
N CYS A 98 13.23 -5.14 -10.67
CA CYS A 98 13.43 -4.71 -9.28
C CYS A 98 12.63 -3.43 -8.96
N GLU A 99 12.43 -2.56 -9.95
CA GLU A 99 11.70 -1.30 -9.79
C GLU A 99 10.21 -1.53 -9.58
N ALA A 100 9.62 -2.43 -10.38
CA ALA A 100 8.23 -2.85 -10.19
C ALA A 100 8.04 -3.50 -8.82
N PHE A 101 8.99 -4.33 -8.39
CA PHE A 101 8.94 -4.94 -7.07
C PHE A 101 9.05 -3.90 -5.94
N ALA A 102 9.94 -2.91 -6.07
CA ALA A 102 10.04 -1.83 -5.10
C ALA A 102 8.73 -1.03 -4.98
N MET A 103 8.05 -0.74 -6.09
CA MET A 103 6.74 -0.08 -6.08
C MET A 103 5.66 -0.95 -5.43
N PHE A 104 5.66 -2.26 -5.68
CA PHE A 104 4.79 -3.21 -4.99
C PHE A 104 5.03 -3.19 -3.47
N VAL A 105 6.30 -3.21 -3.04
CA VAL A 105 6.66 -3.14 -1.62
C VAL A 105 6.15 -1.84 -1.01
N GLU A 106 6.41 -0.69 -1.63
CA GLU A 106 5.92 0.60 -1.14
C GLU A 106 4.38 0.60 -1.00
N HIS A 107 3.69 0.04 -1.99
CA HIS A 107 2.22 -0.06 -2.00
C HIS A 107 1.70 -0.94 -0.86
N VAL A 108 2.31 -2.10 -0.61
CA VAL A 108 1.86 -3.02 0.44
C VAL A 108 2.02 -2.40 1.84
N TYR A 109 3.03 -1.56 2.06
CA TYR A 109 3.23 -0.89 3.35
C TYR A 109 2.43 0.41 3.50
N THR A 110 2.21 1.16 2.42
CA THR A 110 1.70 2.54 2.51
C THR A 110 0.40 2.79 1.73
N PHE A 111 -0.09 1.78 1.01
CA PHE A 111 -1.16 1.87 0.01
C PHE A 111 -0.88 2.88 -1.11
N LYS A 112 0.36 3.36 -1.21
CA LYS A 112 0.83 4.34 -2.19
C LYS A 112 2.16 3.87 -2.75
N TYR A 113 2.50 4.39 -3.91
CA TYR A 113 3.85 4.22 -4.44
C TYR A 113 4.21 5.40 -5.33
N THR A 114 5.49 5.68 -5.41
CA THR A 114 6.01 6.80 -6.19
C THR A 114 7.00 6.33 -7.23
N LEU A 115 6.94 6.95 -8.42
CA LEU A 115 7.98 6.75 -9.41
C LEU A 115 9.15 7.70 -9.11
N PRO A 116 10.40 7.26 -9.34
CA PRO A 116 11.54 8.16 -9.29
C PRO A 116 11.35 9.35 -10.24
N SER A 117 11.55 10.57 -9.76
CA SER A 117 11.37 11.81 -10.53
C SER A 117 12.26 11.94 -11.77
N ARG A 118 13.29 11.10 -11.85
CA ARG A 118 14.26 11.06 -12.95
C ARG A 118 13.79 10.27 -14.18
N PHE A 119 12.64 9.61 -14.11
CA PHE A 119 12.16 8.76 -15.19
C PHE A 119 11.66 9.59 -16.36
N SER A 120 12.04 9.19 -17.57
CA SER A 120 11.35 9.66 -18.77
C SER A 120 9.92 9.10 -18.79
N VAL A 121 9.06 9.68 -19.64
CA VAL A 121 7.69 9.15 -19.81
C VAL A 121 7.72 7.70 -20.29
N ALA A 122 8.66 7.34 -21.15
CA ALA A 122 8.81 5.97 -21.64
C ALA A 122 9.21 5.01 -20.51
N ASP A 123 10.22 5.36 -19.71
CA ASP A 123 10.67 4.53 -18.58
C ASP A 123 9.54 4.36 -17.56
N ALA A 124 8.82 5.44 -17.25
CA ALA A 124 7.69 5.41 -16.34
C ALA A 124 6.54 4.50 -16.83
N CYS A 125 6.23 4.53 -18.14
CA CYS A 125 5.27 3.60 -18.74
C CYS A 125 5.74 2.15 -18.62
N ASP A 126 7.02 1.87 -18.88
CA ASP A 126 7.60 0.53 -18.75
C ASP A 126 7.58 0.02 -17.30
N SER A 127 7.86 0.88 -16.33
CA SER A 127 7.73 0.52 -14.91
C SER A 127 6.29 0.23 -14.51
N TYR A 128 5.31 1.01 -14.96
CA TYR A 128 3.89 0.74 -14.69
C TYR A 128 3.40 -0.55 -15.35
N ALA A 129 3.89 -0.83 -16.56
CA ALA A 129 3.66 -2.09 -17.26
C ALA A 129 4.17 -3.30 -16.47
N HIS A 130 5.42 -3.24 -16.01
CA HIS A 130 5.98 -4.29 -15.17
C HIS A 130 5.22 -4.44 -13.84
N LEU A 131 4.79 -3.33 -13.23
CA LEU A 131 3.97 -3.35 -12.02
C LEU A 131 2.59 -3.97 -12.26
N TYR A 132 1.95 -3.66 -13.40
CA TYR A 132 0.67 -4.26 -13.78
C TYR A 132 0.76 -5.78 -13.88
N ARG A 133 1.79 -6.30 -14.56
CA ARG A 133 2.03 -7.75 -14.65
C ARG A 133 2.30 -8.37 -13.29
N LEU A 134 3.11 -7.70 -12.48
CA LEU A 134 3.42 -8.18 -11.14
C LEU A 134 2.15 -8.23 -10.27
N ALA A 135 1.31 -7.21 -10.33
CA ALA A 135 0.05 -7.15 -9.60
C ALA A 135 -0.90 -8.28 -10.02
N ASP A 136 -0.99 -8.56 -11.33
CA ASP A 136 -1.77 -9.68 -11.86
C ASP A 136 -1.27 -11.03 -11.32
N TYR A 137 0.06 -11.25 -11.38
CA TYR A 137 0.69 -12.46 -10.83
C TYR A 137 0.46 -12.61 -9.32
N LEU A 138 0.45 -11.49 -8.58
CA LEU A 138 0.20 -11.43 -7.14
C LEU A 138 -1.29 -11.45 -6.77
N MET A 139 -2.18 -11.50 -7.76
CA MET A 139 -3.64 -11.43 -7.61
C MET A 139 -4.11 -10.18 -6.86
N MET A 140 -3.48 -9.03 -7.13
CA MET A 140 -3.79 -7.73 -6.52
C MET A 140 -4.48 -6.80 -7.54
N ASP A 141 -5.79 -6.97 -7.69
CA ASP A 141 -6.61 -6.20 -8.65
C ASP A 141 -6.58 -4.68 -8.39
N ASP A 142 -6.49 -4.28 -7.12
CA ASP A 142 -6.39 -2.88 -6.70
C ASP A 142 -5.09 -2.23 -7.16
N LEU A 143 -3.96 -2.91 -6.98
CA LEU A 143 -2.65 -2.46 -7.47
C LEU A 143 -2.60 -2.46 -9.00
N LYS A 144 -3.20 -3.47 -9.63
CA LYS A 144 -3.32 -3.59 -11.09
C LYS A 144 -4.07 -2.38 -11.67
N GLN A 145 -5.23 -2.04 -11.10
CA GLN A 145 -6.00 -0.87 -11.52
C GLN A 145 -5.25 0.43 -11.24
N THR A 146 -4.59 0.54 -10.09
CA THR A 146 -3.81 1.73 -9.74
C THR A 146 -2.66 1.98 -10.74
N ALA A 147 -1.99 0.91 -11.19
CA ALA A 147 -0.95 1.01 -12.21
C ALA A 147 -1.49 1.52 -13.55
N LEU A 148 -2.63 1.00 -14.00
CA LEU A 148 -3.30 1.48 -15.22
C LEU A 148 -3.71 2.96 -15.11
N ASP A 149 -4.36 3.34 -14.01
CA ASP A 149 -4.84 4.71 -13.79
C ASP A 149 -3.68 5.71 -13.80
N LYS A 150 -2.57 5.38 -13.15
CA LYS A 150 -1.38 6.24 -13.13
C LYS A 150 -0.70 6.32 -14.50
N MET A 151 -0.61 5.21 -15.23
CA MET A 151 -0.08 5.19 -16.59
C MET A 151 -0.94 6.00 -17.55
N GLU A 152 -2.28 5.90 -17.45
CA GLU A 152 -3.20 6.67 -18.28
C GLU A 152 -3.06 8.17 -18.00
N ARG A 153 -2.99 8.57 -16.72
CA ARG A 153 -2.76 9.97 -16.34
C ARG A 153 -1.44 10.49 -16.89
N LEU A 154 -0.35 9.74 -16.71
CA LEU A 154 0.96 10.09 -17.24
C LEU A 154 0.91 10.34 -18.75
N LEU A 155 0.25 9.46 -19.50
CA LEU A 155 0.12 9.60 -20.95
C LEU A 155 -0.80 10.76 -21.36
N LYS A 156 -1.87 11.04 -20.62
CA LYS A 156 -2.72 12.23 -20.85
C LYS A 156 -1.93 13.52 -20.66
N ASP A 157 -1.20 13.62 -19.55
CA ASP A 157 -0.43 14.81 -19.19
C ASP A 157 0.71 15.09 -20.17
N ASN A 158 1.19 14.06 -20.88
CA ASN A 158 2.29 14.17 -21.86
C ASN A 158 1.83 14.02 -23.33
N SER A 159 0.51 13.95 -23.57
CA SER A 159 -0.05 13.71 -24.92
C SER A 159 0.25 14.83 -25.91
N SER A 160 0.33 16.09 -25.45
CA SER A 160 0.72 17.25 -26.28
C SER A 160 2.17 17.21 -26.75
N THR A 161 3.02 16.45 -26.06
CA THR A 161 4.48 16.45 -26.26
C THR A 161 4.96 15.25 -27.06
N LEU A 162 4.21 14.15 -27.06
CA LEU A 162 4.68 12.85 -27.56
C LEU A 162 4.02 12.40 -28.88
N TRP A 163 2.82 12.86 -29.21
CA TRP A 163 2.08 12.32 -30.36
C TRP A 163 1.37 13.43 -31.12
N GLY A 164 1.92 13.80 -32.28
CA GLY A 164 1.19 14.55 -33.28
C GLY A 164 0.02 13.71 -33.78
N ASN A 165 -1.17 13.96 -33.23
CA ASN A 165 -2.49 13.45 -33.64
C ASN A 165 -2.76 11.93 -33.52
N GLU A 166 -3.91 11.63 -32.88
CA GLU A 166 -4.80 10.47 -33.13
C GLU A 166 -4.54 9.09 -32.50
N LEU A 167 -3.80 8.97 -31.40
CA LEU A 167 -3.96 7.81 -30.51
C LEU A 167 -4.29 8.30 -29.09
N SER A 168 -5.50 8.01 -28.62
CA SER A 168 -5.85 8.35 -27.25
C SER A 168 -4.95 7.56 -26.30
N SER A 169 -4.48 8.19 -25.23
CA SER A 169 -3.72 7.51 -24.17
C SER A 169 -4.41 6.24 -23.67
N ALA A 170 -5.74 6.23 -23.63
CA ALA A 170 -6.55 5.06 -23.32
C ALA A 170 -6.38 3.91 -24.34
N ALA A 171 -6.17 4.20 -25.63
CA ALA A 171 -5.91 3.18 -26.64
C ALA A 171 -4.50 2.56 -26.47
N VAL A 172 -3.49 3.37 -26.12
CA VAL A 172 -2.13 2.87 -25.85
C VAL A 172 -2.10 2.03 -24.58
N VAL A 173 -2.78 2.47 -23.51
CA VAL A 173 -2.92 1.67 -22.28
C VAL A 173 -3.68 0.37 -22.56
N LYS A 174 -4.76 0.41 -23.36
CA LYS A 174 -5.49 -0.81 -23.73
C LYS A 174 -4.69 -1.75 -24.61
N LEU A 175 -3.90 -1.23 -25.56
CA LEU A 175 -2.96 -2.03 -26.34
C LEU A 175 -1.89 -2.64 -25.45
N HIS A 176 -1.34 -1.85 -24.53
CA HIS A 176 -0.34 -2.31 -23.59
C HIS A 176 -0.92 -3.33 -22.58
N ALA A 177 -2.16 -3.19 -22.14
CA ALA A 177 -2.82 -4.22 -21.33
C ALA A 177 -3.06 -5.48 -22.16
N ALA A 178 -3.64 -5.33 -23.37
CA ALA A 178 -3.96 -6.45 -24.25
C ALA A 178 -2.72 -7.25 -24.69
N VAL A 179 -1.63 -6.59 -25.07
CA VAL A 179 -0.37 -7.26 -25.44
C VAL A 179 0.14 -8.13 -24.31
N TYR A 180 -0.04 -7.69 -23.06
CA TYR A 180 0.50 -8.42 -21.91
C TYR A 180 -0.46 -9.48 -21.39
N ASP A 181 -1.78 -9.24 -21.42
CA ASP A 181 -2.80 -10.24 -21.10
C ASP A 181 -2.74 -11.43 -22.08
N ASP A 182 -2.41 -11.20 -23.36
CA ASP A 182 -2.32 -12.24 -24.39
C ASP A 182 -1.01 -13.06 -24.29
N THR A 183 0.04 -12.50 -23.67
CA THR A 183 1.30 -13.24 -23.40
C THR A 183 1.23 -14.17 -22.19
N ILE A 184 0.19 -14.07 -21.34
CA ILE A 184 -0.01 -14.92 -20.16
C ILE A 184 -0.76 -16.22 -20.51
N ASN A 185 -1.49 -16.26 -21.63
CA ASN A 185 -2.31 -17.39 -22.06
C ASN A 185 -1.61 -18.36 -23.05
N LYS A 186 -0.27 -18.35 -23.13
CA LYS A 186 0.53 -19.28 -23.94
C LYS A 186 1.52 -20.05 -23.08
#